data_AF-A0A6I3GKL1-F1
#
_entry.id   AF-A0A6I3GKL1-F1
#
_cell.length_a   1.000
_cell.length_b   1.000
_cell.length_c   1.000
_cell.angle_alpha   90.00
_cell.angle_beta   90.00
_cell.angle_gamma   90.00
#
_symmetry.space_group_name_H-M   'P 1'
#
loop_
_entity.id
_entity.type
_entity.pdbx_description
1 polymer ?
#
loop_
_entity_poly.entity_id
_entity_poly.type
_entity_poly.pdbx_seq_one_letter_code
_entity_poly.pdbx_strand_id
1 'polypeptide(L)'
;MYRHNMMRGIRKSAALIAVLAAVAVVASACAGSPPPRPLPPRPGQGPAVGERTYLVRAGIEQVYVTDATVGGTVRLSGPGTPTQSKVADAFGSVVFRGLTQGSTVTVTDESATDESTAASQTVRVLDVDEQPSDAFYRAPLMQAGLNYIPMRDGTLLAVVVRPPVGQSVSDGPFPTLIEYSGYAVSAPQDPLADKVARLLDPSLPNDPLTPGGETFVGGVLARLAGYATVSVQLRGTGCSGGESDLFDLPSSYDGYDVVETL
;
A
#
# COMPACT_ATOMS: atom_id res chain seq x y z
N MET A 1 27.92 63.20 36.09
CA MET A 1 28.46 61.95 36.66
C MET A 1 27.36 60.89 36.81
N TYR A 2 26.67 60.55 35.71
CA TYR A 2 25.43 59.72 35.76
C TYR A 2 25.25 58.88 34.48
N ARG A 3 26.32 58.29 33.95
CA ARG A 3 26.27 57.54 32.68
C ARG A 3 27.10 56.24 32.66
N HIS A 4 27.54 55.76 33.84
CA HIS A 4 28.32 54.53 33.96
C HIS A 4 27.66 53.40 34.74
N ASN A 5 26.54 53.65 35.44
CA ASN A 5 25.89 52.61 36.25
C ASN A 5 24.77 51.84 35.52
N MET A 6 24.27 52.34 34.39
CA MET A 6 23.10 51.73 33.71
C MET A 6 23.48 50.52 32.83
N MET A 7 24.70 50.46 32.28
CA MET A 7 25.14 49.34 31.43
C MET A 7 25.62 48.09 32.21
N ARG A 8 25.89 48.23 33.52
CA ARG A 8 26.28 47.08 34.38
C ARG A 8 25.08 46.25 34.86
N GLY A 9 23.89 46.84 34.95
CA GLY A 9 22.66 46.13 35.33
C GLY A 9 22.13 45.23 34.20
N ILE A 10 22.10 45.74 32.97
CA ILE A 10 21.57 45.04 31.79
C ILE A 10 22.40 43.79 31.43
N ARG A 11 23.73 43.86 31.59
CA ARG A 11 24.63 42.71 31.35
C ARG A 11 24.45 41.58 32.36
N LYS A 12 24.08 41.89 33.61
CA LYS A 12 23.80 40.88 34.64
C LYS A 12 22.44 40.20 34.41
N SER A 13 21.44 40.94 33.94
CA SER A 13 20.13 40.39 33.58
C SER A 13 20.16 39.51 32.33
N ALA A 14 20.93 39.89 31.30
CA ALA A 14 21.09 39.07 30.10
C ALA A 14 21.87 37.76 30.38
N ALA A 15 22.88 37.80 31.24
CA ALA A 15 23.60 36.60 31.68
C ALA A 15 22.71 35.66 32.52
N LEU A 16 21.84 36.21 33.37
CA LEU A 16 20.92 35.41 34.18
C LEU A 16 19.82 34.75 33.32
N ILE A 17 19.31 35.44 32.30
CA ILE A 17 18.32 34.90 31.35
C ILE A 17 18.95 33.83 30.45
N ALA A 18 20.19 34.03 30.00
CA ALA A 18 20.92 33.03 29.21
C ALA A 18 21.25 31.76 30.02
N VAL A 19 21.55 31.90 31.31
CA VAL A 19 21.79 30.75 32.21
C VAL A 19 20.48 30.02 32.54
N LEU A 20 19.36 30.73 32.77
CA LEU A 20 18.06 30.09 32.97
C LEU A 20 17.52 29.39 31.70
N ALA A 21 17.77 29.95 30.51
CA ALA A 21 17.43 29.30 29.25
C ALA A 21 18.32 28.06 28.97
N ALA A 22 19.61 28.11 29.32
CA ALA A 22 20.50 26.96 29.21
C ALA A 22 20.16 25.84 30.20
N VAL A 23 19.72 26.15 31.43
CA VAL A 23 19.29 25.14 32.41
C VAL A 23 17.95 24.51 32.03
N ALA A 24 17.03 25.26 31.39
CA ALA A 24 15.78 24.69 30.86
C ALA A 24 16.00 23.74 29.67
N VAL A 25 17.02 23.99 28.84
CA VAL A 25 17.39 23.10 27.71
C VAL A 25 18.15 21.85 28.19
N VAL A 26 18.93 21.95 29.28
CA VAL A 26 19.65 20.80 29.85
C VAL A 26 18.74 19.92 30.72
N ALA A 27 17.72 20.47 31.37
CA ALA A 27 16.77 19.67 32.18
C ALA A 27 15.79 18.83 31.34
N SER A 28 15.56 19.15 30.06
CA SER A 28 14.76 18.30 29.16
C SER A 28 15.58 17.22 28.45
N ALA A 29 16.92 17.27 28.54
CA ALA A 29 17.82 16.27 27.95
C ALA A 29 17.99 15.00 28.82
N CYS A 30 17.35 14.96 29.99
CA CYS A 30 17.23 13.78 30.84
C CYS A 30 15.79 13.22 30.85
N ALA A 31 15.02 13.42 29.77
CA ALA A 31 13.89 12.56 29.50
C ALA A 31 14.42 11.31 28.80
N GLY A 32 14.20 10.14 29.41
CA GLY A 32 14.78 8.87 29.01
C GLY A 32 14.70 8.62 27.51
N SER A 33 15.73 7.94 27.00
CA SER A 33 15.77 7.45 25.62
C SER A 33 14.38 6.98 25.21
N PRO A 34 13.83 7.44 24.07
CA PRO A 34 12.55 6.94 23.60
C PRO A 34 12.62 5.40 23.64
N PRO A 35 11.60 4.72 24.17
CA PRO A 35 11.63 3.27 24.26
C PRO A 35 12.01 2.73 22.88
N PRO A 36 12.92 1.73 22.81
CA PRO A 36 13.33 1.18 21.53
C PRO A 36 12.07 0.85 20.76
N ARG A 37 11.93 1.45 19.56
CA ARG A 37 10.79 1.16 18.70
C ARG A 37 10.75 -0.36 18.55
N PRO A 38 9.59 -1.01 18.78
CA PRO A 38 9.46 -2.43 18.51
C PRO A 38 10.01 -2.67 17.12
N LEU A 39 10.97 -3.60 17.00
CA LEU A 39 11.44 -4.03 15.69
C LEU A 39 10.19 -4.41 14.89
N PRO A 40 10.07 -3.99 13.62
CA PRO A 40 8.98 -4.48 12.78
C PRO A 40 8.97 -6.01 12.89
N PRO A 41 7.78 -6.64 12.95
CA PRO A 41 7.70 -8.10 12.94
C PRO A 41 8.57 -8.62 11.80
N ARG A 42 9.28 -9.73 12.05
CA ARG A 42 10.10 -10.35 11.01
C ARG A 42 9.24 -10.49 9.75
N PRO A 43 9.76 -10.10 8.56
CA PRO A 43 9.04 -10.35 7.32
C PRO A 43 8.52 -11.80 7.31
N GLY A 44 7.21 -11.96 7.15
CA GLY A 44 6.54 -13.27 7.21
C GLY A 44 5.82 -13.64 8.53
N GLN A 45 5.86 -12.80 9.57
CA GLN A 45 4.98 -12.95 10.74
C GLN A 45 3.88 -11.89 10.75
N GLY A 46 2.90 -12.06 9.87
CA GLY A 46 1.61 -11.37 9.95
C GLY A 46 0.71 -11.98 11.04
N PRO A 47 -0.46 -11.38 11.34
CA PRO A 47 -1.49 -12.06 12.12
C PRO A 47 -1.76 -13.45 11.53
N ALA A 48 -2.11 -14.42 12.38
CA ALA A 48 -2.50 -15.74 11.90
C ALA A 48 -3.60 -15.58 10.85
N VAL A 49 -3.29 -15.89 9.60
CA VAL A 49 -4.30 -16.05 8.56
C VAL A 49 -5.15 -17.21 9.04
N GLY A 50 -6.48 -17.02 9.05
CA GLY A 50 -7.42 -18.09 9.38
C GLY A 50 -7.20 -19.32 8.51
N GLU A 51 -8.00 -20.37 8.74
CA GLU A 51 -7.92 -21.59 7.94
C GLU A 51 -7.84 -21.25 6.45
N ARG A 52 -6.73 -21.69 5.82
CA ARG A 52 -6.40 -21.39 4.43
C ARG A 52 -7.35 -22.16 3.54
N THR A 53 -8.44 -21.52 3.18
CA THR A 53 -9.42 -22.11 2.28
C THR A 53 -8.93 -21.95 0.86
N TYR A 54 -8.83 -23.07 0.14
CA TYR A 54 -8.68 -23.08 -1.32
C TYR A 54 -9.62 -22.04 -1.94
N LEU A 55 -9.04 -21.09 -2.67
CA LEU A 55 -9.75 -19.93 -3.16
C LEU A 55 -9.45 -19.73 -4.63
N VAL A 56 -10.52 -19.70 -5.43
CA VAL A 56 -10.46 -19.45 -6.86
C VAL A 56 -11.10 -18.10 -7.13
N ARG A 57 -10.35 -17.20 -7.75
CA ARG A 57 -10.81 -15.87 -8.12
C ARG A 57 -10.65 -15.66 -9.62
N ALA A 58 -11.74 -15.26 -10.25
CA ALA A 58 -11.75 -14.94 -11.66
C ALA A 58 -11.48 -13.45 -11.86
N GLY A 59 -10.49 -13.17 -12.70
CA GLY A 59 -10.21 -11.84 -13.25
C GLY A 59 -10.57 -11.78 -14.74
N ILE A 60 -10.11 -10.72 -15.38
CA ILE A 60 -10.24 -10.55 -16.84
C ILE A 60 -9.20 -11.42 -17.52
N GLU A 61 -9.65 -12.32 -18.40
CA GLU A 61 -8.80 -13.29 -19.13
C GLU A 61 -7.95 -14.22 -18.24
N GLN A 62 -8.24 -14.27 -16.95
CA GLN A 62 -7.46 -15.06 -16.01
C GLN A 62 -8.26 -15.59 -14.84
N VAL A 63 -7.75 -16.66 -14.25
CA VAL A 63 -8.20 -17.20 -12.97
C VAL A 63 -6.97 -17.47 -12.13
N TYR A 64 -6.95 -16.93 -10.92
CA TYR A 64 -5.90 -17.21 -9.96
C TYR A 64 -6.45 -17.99 -8.77
N VAL A 65 -5.58 -18.84 -8.23
CA VAL A 65 -5.86 -19.77 -7.16
C VAL A 65 -4.87 -19.51 -6.05
N THR A 66 -5.34 -19.46 -4.81
CA THR A 66 -4.51 -19.47 -3.61
C THR A 66 -4.91 -20.63 -2.70
N ASP A 67 -3.98 -21.02 -1.83
CA ASP A 67 -4.20 -22.09 -0.85
C ASP A 67 -4.51 -23.46 -1.48
N ALA A 68 -3.99 -23.72 -2.67
CA ALA A 68 -3.91 -25.06 -3.23
C ALA A 68 -2.78 -25.87 -2.56
N THR A 69 -2.83 -27.19 -2.73
CA THR A 69 -1.79 -28.12 -2.27
C THR A 69 -0.45 -27.72 -2.87
N VAL A 70 0.51 -27.32 -2.03
CA VAL A 70 1.86 -26.89 -2.46
C VAL A 70 2.55 -28.00 -3.27
N GLY A 71 3.03 -27.67 -4.47
CA GLY A 71 3.60 -28.64 -5.41
C GLY A 71 2.59 -29.61 -6.03
N GLY A 72 1.32 -29.49 -5.68
CA GLY A 72 0.20 -30.25 -6.24
C GLY A 72 -0.22 -29.76 -7.62
N THR A 73 -0.95 -30.60 -8.34
CA THR A 73 -1.49 -30.25 -9.66
C THR A 73 -2.88 -29.61 -9.50
N VAL A 74 -3.03 -28.40 -10.05
CA VAL A 74 -4.31 -27.72 -10.20
C VAL A 74 -4.71 -27.77 -11.65
N ARG A 75 -5.94 -28.22 -11.91
CA ARG A 75 -6.52 -28.32 -13.24
C ARG A 75 -7.63 -27.29 -13.44
N LEU A 76 -7.67 -26.68 -14.61
CA LEU A 76 -8.75 -25.83 -15.09
C LEU A 76 -9.41 -26.49 -16.31
N SER A 77 -10.74 -26.56 -16.31
CA SER A 77 -11.53 -27.05 -17.45
C SER A 77 -12.83 -26.26 -17.58
N GLY A 78 -13.40 -26.23 -18.78
CA GLY A 78 -14.69 -25.57 -19.02
C GLY A 78 -15.20 -25.79 -20.45
N PRO A 79 -16.47 -25.51 -20.73
CA PRO A 79 -17.03 -25.63 -22.08
C PRO A 79 -16.26 -24.75 -23.06
N GLY A 80 -15.77 -25.33 -24.16
CA GLY A 80 -14.99 -24.59 -25.17
C GLY A 80 -13.63 -24.07 -24.71
N THR A 81 -13.26 -24.30 -23.44
CA THR A 81 -11.95 -23.91 -22.87
C THR A 81 -11.04 -25.14 -22.86
N PRO A 82 -9.87 -25.10 -23.53
CA PRO A 82 -8.91 -26.19 -23.45
C PRO A 82 -8.52 -26.48 -22.00
N THR A 83 -8.53 -27.75 -21.62
CA THR A 83 -8.09 -28.16 -20.28
C THR A 83 -6.63 -27.75 -20.08
N GLN A 84 -6.35 -27.10 -18.96
CA GLN A 84 -5.01 -26.71 -18.53
C GLN A 84 -4.69 -27.34 -17.18
N SER A 85 -3.45 -27.78 -16.99
CA SER A 85 -2.95 -28.22 -15.68
C SER A 85 -1.67 -27.48 -15.35
N LYS A 86 -1.54 -27.02 -14.11
CA LYS A 86 -0.37 -26.31 -13.60
C LYS A 86 -0.02 -26.83 -12.21
N VAL A 87 1.24 -26.70 -11.84
CA VAL A 87 1.73 -27.05 -10.51
C VAL A 87 1.65 -25.83 -9.61
N ALA A 88 1.05 -25.97 -8.43
CA ALA A 88 1.00 -24.92 -7.42
C ALA A 88 2.40 -24.63 -6.88
N ASP A 89 2.71 -23.35 -6.73
CA ASP A 89 4.02 -22.91 -6.26
C ASP A 89 4.23 -23.16 -4.75
N ALA A 90 5.35 -22.67 -4.21
CA ALA A 90 5.69 -22.79 -2.80
C ALA A 90 4.69 -22.10 -1.83
N PHE A 91 3.80 -21.26 -2.36
CA PHE A 91 2.72 -20.60 -1.63
C PHE A 91 1.35 -21.23 -1.88
N GLY A 92 1.27 -22.32 -2.66
CA GLY A 92 0.01 -22.93 -3.04
C GLY A 92 -0.76 -22.11 -4.07
N SER A 93 -0.04 -21.31 -4.88
CA SER A 93 -0.64 -20.39 -5.84
C SER A 93 -0.51 -20.89 -7.28
N VAL A 94 -1.55 -20.64 -8.09
CA VAL A 94 -1.58 -20.91 -9.54
C VAL A 94 -2.31 -19.79 -10.25
N VAL A 95 -1.82 -19.38 -11.42
CA VAL A 95 -2.53 -18.44 -12.31
C VAL A 95 -2.72 -19.09 -13.67
N PHE A 96 -3.95 -19.13 -14.16
CA PHE A 96 -4.32 -19.49 -15.53
C PHE A 96 -4.60 -18.19 -16.30
N ARG A 97 -3.98 -18.02 -17.47
CA ARG A 97 -4.04 -16.81 -18.29
C ARG A 97 -4.56 -17.12 -19.68
N GLY A 98 -5.00 -16.10 -20.42
CA GLY A 98 -5.50 -16.22 -21.78
C GLY A 98 -6.83 -16.98 -21.86
N LEU A 99 -7.64 -16.87 -20.81
CA LEU A 99 -8.97 -17.46 -20.78
C LEU A 99 -9.96 -16.58 -21.56
N THR A 100 -10.94 -17.20 -22.20
CA THR A 100 -11.99 -16.46 -22.90
C THR A 100 -12.86 -15.70 -21.89
N GLN A 101 -13.02 -14.40 -22.09
CA GLN A 101 -13.85 -13.55 -21.25
C GLN A 101 -15.31 -14.05 -21.22
N GLY A 102 -15.96 -13.93 -20.07
CA GLY A 102 -17.33 -14.40 -19.84
C GLY A 102 -17.51 -15.92 -19.79
N SER A 103 -16.46 -16.71 -20.05
CA SER A 103 -16.52 -18.18 -19.97
C SER A 103 -16.67 -18.66 -18.52
N THR A 104 -17.37 -19.79 -18.34
CA THR A 104 -17.45 -20.48 -17.04
C THR A 104 -16.46 -21.61 -17.01
N VAL A 105 -15.60 -21.63 -15.99
CA VAL A 105 -14.56 -22.62 -15.81
C VAL A 105 -14.62 -23.21 -14.42
N THR A 106 -14.26 -24.47 -14.31
CA THR A 106 -14.11 -25.20 -13.06
C THR A 106 -12.63 -25.42 -12.82
N VAL A 107 -12.16 -25.03 -11.64
CA VAL A 107 -10.81 -25.28 -11.18
C VAL A 107 -10.86 -26.35 -10.10
N THR A 108 -9.94 -27.29 -10.14
CA THR A 108 -9.84 -28.41 -9.21
C THR A 108 -8.39 -28.55 -8.76
N ASP A 109 -8.15 -28.58 -7.45
CA ASP A 109 -6.90 -29.11 -6.89
C ASP A 109 -6.96 -30.63 -6.89
N GLU A 110 -6.20 -31.26 -7.80
CA GLU A 110 -6.18 -32.72 -7.96
C GLU A 110 -5.37 -33.43 -6.88
N SER A 111 -4.57 -32.68 -6.11
CA SER A 111 -3.68 -33.20 -5.08
C SER A 111 -4.23 -33.02 -3.67
N ALA A 112 -5.41 -32.40 -3.55
CA ALA A 112 -6.11 -32.27 -2.28
C ALA A 112 -6.46 -33.65 -1.72
N THR A 113 -6.06 -33.92 -0.48
CA THR A 113 -6.31 -35.19 0.21
C THR A 113 -7.68 -35.24 0.88
N ASP A 114 -8.34 -34.09 1.04
CA ASP A 114 -9.69 -33.99 1.57
C ASP A 114 -10.69 -33.97 0.40
N GLU A 115 -11.60 -34.95 0.32
CA GLU A 115 -12.69 -35.03 -0.70
C GLU A 115 -13.72 -33.88 -0.61
N SER A 116 -13.38 -32.76 0.05
CA SER A 116 -14.30 -31.66 0.21
C SER A 116 -14.53 -30.95 -1.13
N THR A 117 -15.76 -30.45 -1.31
CA THR A 117 -16.13 -29.48 -2.35
C THR A 117 -15.28 -28.21 -2.31
N ALA A 118 -14.49 -27.98 -1.25
CA ALA A 118 -13.52 -26.90 -1.21
C ALA A 118 -12.34 -27.13 -2.17
N ALA A 119 -12.04 -28.35 -2.61
CA ALA A 119 -10.96 -28.62 -3.57
C ALA A 119 -11.34 -28.34 -5.03
N SER A 120 -12.59 -27.91 -5.30
CA SER A 120 -13.01 -27.51 -6.65
C SER A 120 -14.03 -26.38 -6.63
N GLN A 121 -13.78 -25.33 -7.41
CA GLN A 121 -14.68 -24.18 -7.50
C GLN A 121 -14.95 -23.84 -8.96
N THR A 122 -16.21 -23.49 -9.25
CA THR A 122 -16.62 -23.00 -10.56
C THR A 122 -16.77 -21.49 -10.51
N VAL A 123 -16.11 -20.81 -11.44
CA VAL A 123 -16.09 -19.35 -11.54
C VAL A 123 -16.37 -18.92 -12.97
N ARG A 124 -16.85 -17.68 -13.13
CA ARG A 124 -17.00 -17.05 -14.44
C ARG A 124 -15.88 -16.04 -14.65
N VAL A 125 -15.12 -16.19 -15.73
CA VAL A 125 -14.08 -15.25 -16.15
C VAL A 125 -14.71 -13.90 -16.42
N LEU A 126 -14.12 -12.83 -15.89
CA LEU A 126 -14.67 -11.49 -16.03
C LEU A 126 -14.55 -11.01 -17.48
N ASP A 127 -15.52 -10.19 -17.86
CA ASP A 127 -15.57 -9.52 -19.14
C ASP A 127 -15.27 -8.03 -18.94
N VAL A 128 -14.46 -7.46 -19.83
CA VAL A 128 -14.10 -6.04 -19.78
C VAL A 128 -15.28 -5.11 -19.98
N ASP A 129 -16.27 -5.55 -20.77
CA ASP A 129 -17.47 -4.77 -21.08
C ASP A 129 -18.52 -4.85 -19.96
N GLU A 130 -18.31 -5.74 -18.98
CA GLU A 130 -19.16 -5.88 -17.80
C GLU A 130 -18.62 -5.05 -16.64
N GLN A 131 -19.04 -3.79 -16.58
CA GLN A 131 -18.65 -2.89 -15.51
C GLN A 131 -19.34 -3.28 -14.17
N PRO A 132 -18.60 -3.30 -13.05
CA PRO A 132 -19.19 -3.36 -11.72
C PRO A 132 -20.25 -2.27 -11.50
N SER A 133 -21.26 -2.57 -10.68
CA SER A 133 -22.28 -1.57 -10.31
C SER A 133 -21.67 -0.38 -9.57
N ASP A 134 -22.27 0.80 -9.65
CA ASP A 134 -21.85 1.98 -8.87
C ASP A 134 -21.67 1.69 -7.36
N ALA A 135 -22.48 0.77 -6.82
CA ALA A 135 -22.39 0.37 -5.42
C ALA A 135 -21.05 -0.29 -5.06
N PHE A 136 -20.39 -0.94 -6.01
CA PHE A 136 -19.06 -1.51 -5.84
C PHE A 136 -17.99 -0.42 -5.64
N TYR A 137 -18.08 0.67 -6.41
CA TYR A 137 -17.13 1.78 -6.35
C TYR A 137 -17.37 2.75 -5.19
N ARG A 138 -18.47 2.59 -4.44
CA ARG A 138 -18.72 3.36 -3.22
C ARG A 138 -17.82 2.87 -2.08
N ALA A 139 -16.58 3.34 -2.07
CA ALA A 139 -15.65 3.07 -0.99
C ALA A 139 -16.00 3.88 0.28
N PRO A 140 -15.68 3.35 1.48
CA PRO A 140 -15.66 4.15 2.69
C PRO A 140 -14.61 5.27 2.58
N LEU A 141 -14.79 6.33 3.37
CA LEU A 141 -13.84 7.45 3.41
C LEU A 141 -12.43 6.92 3.68
N MET A 142 -11.50 7.17 2.75
CA MET A 142 -10.11 6.79 2.94
C MET A 142 -9.46 7.63 4.05
N GLN A 143 -8.45 7.07 4.71
CA GLN A 143 -7.70 7.75 5.75
C GLN A 143 -6.35 8.22 5.21
N ALA A 144 -5.73 9.22 5.82
CA ALA A 144 -4.34 9.54 5.50
C ALA A 144 -3.44 8.34 5.83
N GLY A 145 -2.51 8.00 4.93
CA GLY A 145 -1.64 6.83 5.04
C GLY A 145 -2.11 5.64 4.21
N LEU A 146 -1.72 4.44 4.61
CA LEU A 146 -1.98 3.19 3.89
C LEU A 146 -3.46 2.78 4.00
N ASN A 147 -4.06 2.50 2.85
CA ASN A 147 -5.40 1.94 2.68
C ASN A 147 -5.33 0.79 1.65
N TYR A 148 -6.46 0.11 1.45
CA TYR A 148 -6.62 -0.93 0.44
C TYR A 148 -7.90 -0.70 -0.36
N ILE A 149 -7.80 -0.83 -1.68
CA ILE A 149 -8.95 -0.80 -2.58
C ILE A 149 -9.19 -2.21 -3.12
N PRO A 150 -10.40 -2.78 -2.98
CA PRO A 150 -10.77 -4.02 -3.64
C PRO A 150 -11.00 -3.79 -5.13
N MET A 151 -10.32 -4.57 -5.97
CA MET A 151 -10.54 -4.61 -7.42
C MET A 151 -11.73 -5.52 -7.76
N ARG A 152 -12.20 -5.50 -9.00
CA ARG A 152 -13.36 -6.28 -9.45
C ARG A 152 -13.25 -7.80 -9.25
N ASP A 153 -12.02 -8.34 -9.22
CA ASP A 153 -11.75 -9.75 -8.93
C ASP A 153 -11.49 -10.04 -7.43
N GLY A 154 -11.60 -8.97 -6.62
CA GLY A 154 -11.37 -8.96 -5.18
C GLY A 154 -9.91 -8.98 -4.76
N THR A 155 -8.97 -8.77 -5.68
CA THR A 155 -7.58 -8.42 -5.34
C THR A 155 -7.57 -7.10 -4.59
N LEU A 156 -6.76 -6.99 -3.53
CA LEU A 156 -6.58 -5.73 -2.80
C LEU A 156 -5.33 -5.01 -3.32
N LEU A 157 -5.49 -3.78 -3.81
CA LEU A 157 -4.36 -2.89 -4.10
C LEU A 157 -4.07 -1.98 -2.92
N ALA A 158 -2.81 -1.92 -2.52
CA ALA A 158 -2.31 -1.01 -1.52
C ALA A 158 -2.24 0.41 -2.10
N VAL A 159 -2.83 1.37 -1.37
CA VAL A 159 -2.78 2.79 -1.74
C VAL A 159 -2.35 3.63 -0.55
N VAL A 160 -1.53 4.65 -0.78
CA VAL A 160 -1.19 5.63 0.25
C VAL A 160 -1.81 6.97 -0.10
N VAL A 161 -2.76 7.40 0.72
CA VAL A 161 -3.45 8.69 0.59
C VAL A 161 -2.70 9.74 1.39
N ARG A 162 -2.33 10.83 0.74
CA ARG A 162 -1.66 11.97 1.39
C ARG A 162 -2.44 13.25 1.05
N PRO A 163 -3.03 13.94 2.04
CA PRO A 163 -3.71 15.22 1.80
C PRO A 163 -2.71 16.31 1.41
N PRO A 164 -3.21 17.47 0.91
CA PRO A 164 -2.40 18.66 0.74
C PRO A 164 -1.64 19.03 2.01
N VAL A 165 -0.48 19.68 1.87
CA VAL A 165 0.34 20.05 3.03
C VAL A 165 -0.46 20.94 3.99
N GLY A 166 -0.51 20.55 5.26
CA GLY A 166 -1.23 21.27 6.32
C GLY A 166 -2.73 20.99 6.40
N GLN A 167 -3.25 20.07 5.58
CA GLN A 167 -4.68 19.69 5.57
C GLN A 167 -4.86 18.22 5.99
N SER A 168 -6.07 17.88 6.38
CA SER A 168 -6.54 16.52 6.66
C SER A 168 -7.42 16.01 5.53
N VAL A 169 -7.65 14.69 5.46
CA VAL A 169 -8.56 14.12 4.45
C VAL A 169 -10.00 14.66 4.61
N SER A 170 -10.40 15.01 5.84
CA SER A 170 -11.72 15.59 6.11
C SER A 170 -11.91 17.03 5.65
N ASP A 171 -10.83 17.74 5.26
CA ASP A 171 -10.93 19.13 4.79
C ASP A 171 -11.27 19.23 3.28
N GLY A 172 -11.44 18.09 2.61
CA GLY A 172 -11.76 18.00 1.18
C GLY A 172 -13.17 18.49 0.81
N PRO A 173 -13.56 18.39 -0.47
CA PRO A 173 -12.87 17.68 -1.55
C PRO A 173 -11.63 18.39 -2.08
N PHE A 174 -10.67 17.61 -2.56
CA PHE A 174 -9.44 18.11 -3.19
C PHE A 174 -9.36 17.68 -4.65
N PRO A 175 -8.67 18.43 -5.52
CA PRO A 175 -8.19 17.83 -6.76
C PRO A 175 -7.21 16.70 -6.43
N THR A 176 -7.41 15.54 -7.03
CA THR A 176 -6.64 14.32 -6.73
C THR A 176 -5.67 14.02 -7.86
N LEU A 177 -4.40 13.78 -7.52
CA LEU A 177 -3.40 13.19 -8.41
C LEU A 177 -3.19 11.72 -8.03
N ILE A 178 -3.41 10.82 -8.98
CA ILE A 178 -3.19 9.39 -8.81
C ILE A 178 -1.84 9.03 -9.42
N GLU A 179 -0.99 8.40 -8.63
CA GLU A 179 0.30 7.86 -9.08
C GLU A 179 0.23 6.33 -9.03
N TYR A 180 0.08 5.69 -10.19
CA TYR A 180 0.04 4.23 -10.30
C TYR A 180 1.40 3.68 -10.73
N SER A 181 2.02 2.84 -9.90
CA SER A 181 3.41 2.42 -10.12
C SER A 181 3.71 1.04 -9.55
N GLY A 182 4.56 0.28 -10.25
CA GLY A 182 5.19 -0.95 -9.74
C GLY A 182 6.46 -0.72 -8.91
N TYR A 183 6.96 0.53 -8.84
CA TYR A 183 8.06 0.92 -7.95
C TYR A 183 7.54 1.21 -6.53
N ALA A 184 8.43 1.52 -5.58
CA ALA A 184 8.12 1.60 -4.16
C ALA A 184 7.42 2.92 -3.79
N VAL A 185 6.20 3.13 -4.29
CA VAL A 185 5.44 4.38 -4.11
C VAL A 185 4.51 4.37 -2.91
N SER A 186 4.08 3.19 -2.47
CA SER A 186 3.10 3.02 -1.38
C SER A 186 3.74 2.75 -0.02
N ALA A 187 5.02 3.10 0.18
CA ALA A 187 5.64 3.01 1.49
C ALA A 187 5.00 4.05 2.45
N PRO A 188 4.77 3.71 3.74
CA PRO A 188 3.88 4.46 4.60
C PRO A 188 4.45 5.79 5.13
N GLN A 189 5.76 6.00 5.09
CA GLN A 189 6.38 7.21 5.62
C GLN A 189 6.18 8.41 4.68
N ASP A 190 6.14 9.63 5.23
CA ASP A 190 5.99 10.86 4.43
C ASP A 190 7.33 11.27 3.78
N PRO A 191 7.44 11.27 2.44
CA PRO A 191 8.68 11.64 1.76
C PRO A 191 9.07 13.11 1.94
N LEU A 192 8.12 14.01 2.26
CA LEU A 192 8.43 15.40 2.57
C LEU A 192 9.13 15.51 3.93
N ALA A 193 8.62 14.81 4.95
CA ALA A 193 9.21 14.82 6.28
C ALA A 193 10.63 14.21 6.26
N ASP A 194 10.81 13.10 5.54
CA ASP A 194 12.12 12.47 5.34
C ASP A 194 13.12 13.42 4.67
N LYS A 195 12.73 14.07 3.56
CA LYS A 195 13.59 15.04 2.87
C LYS A 195 13.98 16.22 3.75
N VAL A 196 13.06 16.75 4.55
CA VAL A 196 13.36 17.84 5.50
C VAL A 196 14.33 17.36 6.57
N ALA A 197 14.13 16.18 7.15
CA ALA A 197 15.05 15.62 8.13
C ALA A 197 16.46 15.45 7.56
N ARG A 198 16.58 14.93 6.33
CA ARG A 198 17.86 14.74 5.63
C ARG A 198 18.53 16.03 5.18
N LEU A 199 17.77 17.10 4.96
CA LEU A 199 18.33 18.44 4.73
C LEU A 199 19.01 18.98 6.00
N LEU A 200 18.44 18.68 7.17
CA LEU A 200 18.97 19.11 8.47
C LEU A 200 20.13 18.23 8.94
N ASP A 201 20.09 16.93 8.64
CA ASP A 201 21.15 15.98 8.92
C ASP A 201 21.35 15.00 7.74
N PRO A 202 22.30 15.30 6.83
CA PRO A 202 22.60 14.44 5.69
C PRO A 202 23.18 13.07 6.07
N SER A 203 23.57 12.85 7.32
CA SER A 203 24.17 11.59 7.79
C SER A 203 23.14 10.54 8.20
N LEU A 204 21.85 10.90 8.27
CA LEU A 204 20.78 9.98 8.60
C LEU A 204 20.72 8.80 7.62
N PRO A 205 20.57 7.55 8.12
CA PRO A 205 20.38 6.38 7.27
C PRO A 205 19.06 6.48 6.51
N ASN A 206 18.99 5.87 5.32
CA ASN A 206 17.74 5.77 4.57
C ASN A 206 16.70 4.98 5.38
N ASP A 207 15.50 5.53 5.55
CA ASP A 207 14.37 4.81 6.14
C ASP A 207 13.74 3.88 5.09
N PRO A 208 13.73 2.56 5.30
CA PRO A 208 13.12 1.62 4.35
C PRO A 208 11.60 1.78 4.20
N LEU A 209 10.94 2.57 5.07
CA LEU A 209 9.52 2.90 4.97
C LEU A 209 9.25 4.21 4.24
N THR A 210 10.29 4.95 3.85
CA THR A 210 10.17 6.13 2.97
C THR A 210 10.01 5.67 1.53
N PRO A 211 9.00 6.17 0.79
CA PRO A 211 8.81 5.78 -0.59
C PRO A 211 9.98 6.25 -1.46
N GLY A 212 10.19 5.58 -2.58
CA GLY A 212 11.30 5.88 -3.47
C GLY A 212 11.22 7.28 -4.08
N GLY A 213 12.34 7.74 -4.67
CA GLY A 213 12.48 9.08 -5.23
C GLY A 213 11.49 9.38 -6.37
N GLU A 214 10.96 8.35 -7.02
CA GLU A 214 9.87 8.39 -7.99
C GLU A 214 8.63 9.15 -7.46
N THR A 215 8.34 9.06 -6.16
CA THR A 215 7.22 9.77 -5.53
C THR A 215 7.45 11.27 -5.34
N PHE A 216 8.57 11.84 -5.80
CA PHE A 216 8.84 13.26 -5.59
C PHE A 216 7.77 14.16 -6.24
N VAL A 217 7.28 13.81 -7.42
CA VAL A 217 6.25 14.61 -8.10
C VAL A 217 4.92 14.50 -7.35
N GLY A 218 4.44 13.28 -7.10
CA GLY A 218 3.17 13.05 -6.39
C GLY A 218 3.28 13.38 -4.90
N GLY A 219 4.07 12.60 -4.17
CA GLY A 219 4.21 12.67 -2.71
C GLY A 219 4.83 13.96 -2.15
N VAL A 220 5.37 14.87 -2.98
CA VAL A 220 5.90 16.17 -2.53
C VAL A 220 5.33 17.35 -3.32
N LEU A 221 5.62 17.46 -4.63
CA LEU A 221 5.29 18.68 -5.39
C LEU A 221 3.78 18.89 -5.55
N ALA A 222 3.02 17.85 -5.86
CA ALA A 222 1.57 17.95 -6.04
C ALA A 222 0.86 18.35 -4.73
N ARG A 223 1.31 17.81 -3.58
CA ARG A 223 0.78 18.18 -2.26
C ARG A 223 1.04 19.63 -1.90
N LEU A 224 2.19 20.18 -2.30
CA LEU A 224 2.50 21.61 -2.14
C LEU A 224 1.64 22.48 -3.06
N ALA A 225 1.23 21.96 -4.22
CA ALA A 225 0.33 22.62 -5.17
C ALA A 225 -1.16 22.51 -4.80
N GLY A 226 -1.50 21.89 -3.66
CA GLY A 226 -2.87 21.79 -3.18
C GLY A 226 -3.63 20.52 -3.61
N TYR A 227 -2.94 19.53 -4.18
CA TYR A 227 -3.54 18.25 -4.56
C TYR A 227 -3.50 17.26 -3.39
N ALA A 228 -4.56 16.46 -3.25
CA ALA A 228 -4.44 15.18 -2.58
C ALA A 228 -3.73 14.20 -3.51
N THR A 229 -2.83 13.39 -2.98
CA THR A 229 -2.14 12.36 -3.78
C THR A 229 -2.46 10.97 -3.30
N VAL A 230 -2.78 10.10 -4.24
CA VAL A 230 -3.01 8.69 -4.00
C VAL A 230 -1.95 7.90 -4.75
N SER A 231 -0.95 7.40 -4.02
CA SER A 231 0.09 6.52 -4.58
C SER A 231 -0.43 5.09 -4.55
N VAL A 232 -0.70 4.52 -5.71
CA VAL A 232 -1.28 3.20 -5.91
C VAL A 232 -0.18 2.24 -6.32
N GLN A 233 -0.03 1.17 -5.55
CA GLN A 233 0.94 0.13 -5.83
C GLN A 233 0.35 -0.87 -6.83
N LEU A 234 1.07 -1.12 -7.92
CA LEU A 234 0.65 -2.05 -8.97
C LEU A 234 0.42 -3.46 -8.42
N ARG A 235 -0.53 -4.18 -9.00
CA ARG A 235 -0.86 -5.57 -8.65
C ARG A 235 0.38 -6.47 -8.58
N GLY A 236 0.45 -7.31 -7.55
CA GLY A 236 1.58 -8.22 -7.35
C GLY A 236 2.91 -7.51 -7.03
N THR A 237 2.89 -6.21 -6.72
CA THR A 237 4.07 -5.46 -6.27
C THR A 237 3.85 -4.86 -4.88
N GLY A 238 4.94 -4.66 -4.13
CA GLY A 238 4.89 -4.06 -2.79
C GLY A 238 3.89 -4.76 -1.86
N CYS A 239 2.93 -4.00 -1.34
CA CYS A 239 1.87 -4.51 -0.45
C CYS A 239 0.56 -4.83 -1.18
N SER A 240 0.50 -4.70 -2.50
CA SER A 240 -0.65 -5.09 -3.32
C SER A 240 -0.68 -6.60 -3.53
N GLY A 241 -1.88 -7.18 -3.47
CA GLY A 241 -2.09 -8.59 -3.76
C GLY A 241 -2.07 -8.90 -5.27
N GLY A 242 -2.36 -10.17 -5.59
CA GLY A 242 -2.39 -10.66 -6.96
C GLY A 242 -1.00 -10.92 -7.52
N GLU A 243 -0.93 -11.15 -8.83
CA GLU A 243 0.32 -11.37 -9.55
C GLU A 243 0.62 -10.20 -10.50
N SER A 244 1.91 -9.95 -10.74
CA SER A 244 2.33 -8.82 -11.58
C SER A 244 2.51 -9.24 -13.04
N ASP A 245 1.81 -8.56 -13.94
CA ASP A 245 2.13 -8.53 -15.38
C ASP A 245 1.88 -7.11 -15.89
N LEU A 246 2.91 -6.50 -16.48
CA LEU A 246 2.94 -5.05 -16.72
C LEU A 246 1.91 -4.59 -17.77
N PHE A 247 1.48 -5.49 -18.66
CA PHE A 247 0.67 -5.15 -19.82
C PHE A 247 -0.60 -6.01 -19.95
N ASP A 248 -0.97 -6.72 -18.89
CA ASP A 248 -2.20 -7.49 -18.92
C ASP A 248 -3.43 -6.61 -18.69
N LEU A 249 -4.59 -7.13 -19.12
CA LEU A 249 -5.86 -6.45 -18.93
C LEU A 249 -6.20 -6.25 -17.45
N PRO A 250 -6.01 -7.23 -16.53
CA PRO A 250 -6.20 -7.02 -15.11
C PRO A 250 -5.49 -5.77 -14.57
N SER A 251 -4.18 -5.62 -14.83
CA SER A 251 -3.42 -4.46 -14.35
C SER A 251 -3.89 -3.13 -14.98
N SER A 252 -4.38 -3.19 -16.22
CA SER A 252 -4.95 -2.01 -16.89
C SER A 252 -6.31 -1.61 -16.28
N TYR A 253 -7.18 -2.58 -15.99
CA TYR A 253 -8.50 -2.36 -15.42
C TYR A 253 -8.48 -2.11 -13.91
N ASP A 254 -7.42 -2.52 -13.21
CA ASP A 254 -7.15 -2.05 -11.86
C ASP A 254 -7.02 -0.51 -11.83
N GLY A 255 -6.36 0.08 -12.84
CA GLY A 255 -6.28 1.54 -12.97
C GLY A 255 -7.66 2.20 -13.18
N TYR A 256 -8.55 1.55 -13.93
CA TYR A 256 -9.94 1.97 -14.08
C TYR A 256 -10.70 1.91 -12.75
N ASP A 257 -10.61 0.76 -12.06
CA ASP A 257 -11.32 0.55 -10.79
C ASP A 257 -10.85 1.52 -9.71
N VAL A 258 -9.56 1.86 -9.68
CA VAL A 258 -8.99 2.89 -8.80
C VAL A 258 -9.59 4.26 -9.10
N VAL A 259 -9.70 4.66 -10.37
CA VAL A 259 -10.23 5.97 -10.77
C VAL A 259 -11.71 6.08 -10.41
N GLU A 260 -12.52 5.05 -10.68
CA GLU A 260 -13.95 5.06 -10.34
C GLU A 260 -14.20 5.05 -8.83
N THR A 261 -13.24 4.54 -8.04
CA THR A 261 -13.35 4.48 -6.57
C THR A 261 -13.05 5.81 -5.87
N LEU A 262 -12.22 6.68 -6.45
CA LEU A 262 -11.66 7.88 -5.82
C LEU A 262 -12.40 9.17 -6.18
#